data_AF-A0A2S8RY42-F1
#
_entry.id   AF-A0A2S8RY42-F1
#
_cell.length_a   1.000
_cell.length_b   1.000
_cell.length_c   1.000
_cell.angle_alpha   90.00
_cell.angle_beta   90.00
_cell.angle_gamma   90.00
#
_symmetry.space_group_name_H-M   'P 1'
#
loop_
_entity.id
_entity.type
_entity.pdbx_description
1 polymer ?
#
loop_
_entity_poly.entity_id
_entity_poly.type
_entity_poly.pdbx_seq_one_letter_code
_entity_poly.pdbx_strand_id
1 'polypeptide(L)'
;MARKSARTARTQALIDGFRGNDNEFSMLKGVLCMAHGWSYPDTQRLGTMIDSALIAQRMDEINNEARARMLAELDAMKQGGQKT
;
A
#
# COMPACT_ATOMS: atom_id res chain seq x y z
N MET A 1 -18.49 -13.20 11.92
CA MET A 1 -17.83 -11.95 11.48
C MET A 1 -16.92 -11.48 12.60
N ALA A 2 -15.59 -11.65 12.49
CA ALA A 2 -14.66 -11.15 13.50
C ALA A 2 -14.77 -9.61 13.55
N ARG A 3 -14.95 -9.04 14.74
CA ARG A 3 -15.07 -7.58 14.92
C ARG A 3 -13.74 -6.94 14.51
N LYS A 4 -13.73 -6.11 13.47
CA LYS A 4 -12.54 -5.34 13.06
C LYS A 4 -12.08 -4.48 14.24
N SER A 5 -10.79 -4.53 14.56
CA SER A 5 -10.23 -3.74 15.65
C SER A 5 -10.30 -2.24 15.31
N ALA A 6 -10.36 -1.36 16.31
CA ALA A 6 -10.32 0.09 16.10
C ALA A 6 -9.03 0.52 15.38
N ARG A 7 -7.92 -0.19 15.61
CA ARG A 7 -6.63 0.00 14.93
C ARG A 7 -6.76 -0.26 13.42
N THR A 8 -7.34 -1.39 13.06
CA THR A 8 -7.57 -1.78 11.66
C THR A 8 -8.52 -0.80 10.97
N ALA A 9 -9.61 -0.39 11.63
CA ALA A 9 -10.57 0.56 11.07
C ALA A 9 -9.95 1.94 10.78
N ARG A 10 -9.15 2.48 11.72
CA ARG A 10 -8.41 3.73 11.49
C ARG A 10 -7.43 3.62 10.34
N THR A 11 -6.69 2.52 10.27
CA THR A 11 -5.69 2.31 9.22
C THR A 11 -6.35 2.18 7.86
N GLN A 12 -7.51 1.51 7.78
CA GLN A 12 -8.29 1.45 6.56
C GLN A 12 -8.76 2.84 6.11
N ALA A 13 -9.27 3.67 7.03
CA ALA A 13 -9.69 5.03 6.69
C ALA A 13 -8.53 5.90 6.16
N LEU A 14 -7.31 5.71 6.70
CA LEU A 14 -6.11 6.36 6.20
C LEU A 14 -5.77 5.89 4.78
N ILE A 15 -5.80 4.57 4.53
CA ILE A 15 -5.56 4.00 3.19
C ILE A 15 -6.59 4.54 2.19
N ASP A 16 -7.86 4.57 2.58
CA ASP A 16 -8.95 5.04 1.72
C ASP A 16 -8.79 6.53 1.40
N GLY A 17 -8.24 7.32 2.33
CA GLY A 17 -7.91 8.74 2.09
C GLY A 17 -6.75 8.98 1.12
N PHE A 18 -5.85 8.01 0.94
CA PHE A 18 -4.75 8.09 -0.03
C PHE A 18 -5.09 7.44 -1.37
N ARG A 19 -6.15 6.64 -1.41
CA ARG A 19 -6.52 5.83 -2.57
C ARG A 19 -6.75 6.71 -3.80
N GLY A 20 -6.12 6.33 -4.91
CA GLY A 20 -6.26 7.02 -6.19
C GLY A 20 -5.39 8.26 -6.35
N ASN A 21 -4.55 8.59 -5.35
CA ASN A 21 -3.47 9.56 -5.53
C ASN A 21 -2.32 8.89 -6.31
N ASP A 22 -1.72 9.60 -7.27
CA ASP A 22 -0.55 9.11 -8.02
C ASP A 22 0.63 8.71 -7.10
N ASN A 23 0.70 9.33 -5.93
CA ASN A 23 1.73 9.10 -4.93
C ASN A 23 1.28 8.20 -3.76
N GLU A 24 0.17 7.45 -3.90
CA GLU A 24 -0.39 6.59 -2.85
C GLU A 24 0.69 5.71 -2.19
N PHE A 25 1.51 5.04 -3.00
CA PHE A 25 2.61 4.20 -2.51
C PHE A 25 3.63 4.97 -1.64
N SER A 26 4.03 6.16 -2.09
CA SER A 26 4.98 7.01 -1.38
C SER A 26 4.41 7.53 -0.05
N MET A 27 3.13 7.88 -0.03
CA MET A 27 2.44 8.32 1.18
C MET A 27 2.35 7.19 2.22
N LEU A 28 1.95 5.98 1.79
CA LEU A 28 1.90 4.80 2.64
C LEU A 28 3.28 4.43 3.22
N LYS A 29 4.33 4.50 2.39
CA LYS A 29 5.72 4.35 2.84
C LYS A 29 6.09 5.39 3.90
N GLY A 30 5.70 6.65 3.71
CA GLY A 30 5.91 7.73 4.68
C GLY A 30 5.32 7.42 6.05
N VAL A 31 4.11 6.84 6.10
CA VAL A 31 3.46 6.43 7.36
C VAL A 31 4.26 5.34 8.07
N LEU A 32 4.77 4.34 7.34
CA LEU A 32 5.61 3.29 7.95
C LEU A 32 6.94 3.83 8.49
N CYS A 33 7.48 4.88 7.87
CA CYS A 33 8.75 5.47 8.26
C CYS A 33 8.64 6.61 9.28
N MET A 34 7.44 7.02 9.69
CA MET A 34 7.25 8.23 10.51
C MET A 34 7.92 8.15 11.90
N ALA A 35 8.06 6.94 12.44
CA ALA A 35 8.71 6.71 13.73
C ALA A 35 10.22 6.44 13.62
N HIS A 36 10.82 6.68 12.45
CA HIS A 36 12.26 6.52 12.29
C HIS A 36 13.01 7.51 13.21
N GLY A 37 13.91 6.99 14.04
CA GLY A 37 14.64 7.79 15.03
C GLY A 37 13.88 8.11 16.32
N TRP A 38 12.65 7.61 16.47
CA TRP A 38 11.93 7.72 17.75
C TRP A 38 12.48 6.74 18.78
N SER A 39 12.21 7.02 20.06
CA SER A 39 12.50 6.08 21.14
C SER A 39 11.64 4.81 21.00
N TYR A 40 12.14 3.68 21.49
CA TYR A 40 11.39 2.40 21.45
C TYR A 40 9.98 2.51 22.06
N PRO A 41 9.77 3.18 23.21
CA PRO A 41 8.41 3.43 23.74
C PRO A 41 7.48 4.17 22.77
N ASP A 42 7.99 5.15 22.02
CA ASP A 42 7.18 5.93 21.08
C ASP A 42 6.87 5.16 19.79
N THR A 43 7.80 4.32 19.33
CA THR A 43 7.52 3.37 18.23
C THR A 43 6.44 2.38 18.61
N GLN A 44 6.44 1.88 19.86
CA GLN A 44 5.36 1.00 20.36
C GLN A 44 4.01 1.71 20.37
N ARG A 45 3.95 2.99 20.77
CA ARG A 45 2.72 3.79 20.71
C ARG A 45 2.18 3.87 19.28
N LEU A 46 3.04 4.10 18.28
CA LEU A 46 2.61 4.08 16.89
C LEU A 46 2.00 2.73 16.48
N GLY A 47 2.59 1.62 16.89
CA GLY A 47 2.08 0.26 16.62
C GLY A 47 0.70 -0.04 17.22
N THR A 48 0.28 0.72 18.24
CA THR A 48 -1.10 0.64 18.78
C THR A 48 -2.11 1.45 17.95
N MET A 49 -1.64 2.48 17.24
CA MET A 49 -2.48 3.38 16.44
C MET A 49 -2.67 2.87 15.03
N ILE A 50 -1.60 2.35 14.41
CA ILE A 50 -1.52 1.97 13.00
C ILE A 50 -1.31 0.46 12.85
N ASP A 51 -2.06 -0.14 11.93
CA ASP A 51 -1.92 -1.53 11.52
C ASP A 51 -0.93 -1.62 10.35
N SER A 52 0.36 -1.72 10.65
CA SER A 52 1.42 -1.71 9.64
C SER A 52 1.29 -2.84 8.61
N ALA A 53 0.75 -4.00 9.02
CA ALA A 53 0.50 -5.12 8.13
C ALA A 53 -0.53 -4.78 7.05
N LEU A 54 -1.58 -4.03 7.40
CA LEU A 54 -2.59 -3.60 6.44
C LEU A 54 -2.03 -2.58 5.43
N ILE A 55 -1.14 -1.69 5.88
CA ILE A 55 -0.42 -0.77 4.98
C ILE A 55 0.48 -1.55 4.03
N ALA A 56 1.27 -2.49 4.54
CA ALA A 56 2.15 -3.33 3.73
C ALA A 56 1.36 -4.12 2.68
N GLN A 57 0.23 -4.72 3.07
CA GLN A 57 -0.66 -5.43 2.16
C GLN A 57 -1.13 -4.51 1.01
N ARG A 58 -1.55 -3.28 1.31
CA ARG A 58 -1.97 -2.34 0.26
C ARG A 58 -0.81 -1.95 -0.67
N MET A 59 0.39 -1.77 -0.13
CA MET A 59 1.57 -1.49 -0.93
C MET A 59 1.91 -2.63 -1.89
N ASP A 60 1.76 -3.88 -1.45
CA ASP A 60 1.93 -5.07 -2.29
C ASP A 60 0.87 -5.15 -3.39
N GLU A 61 -0.39 -4.80 -3.07
CA GLU A 61 -1.47 -4.72 -4.07
C GLU A 61 -1.12 -3.71 -5.17
N ILE A 62 -0.70 -2.49 -4.82
CA ILE A 62 -0.30 -1.46 -5.80
C ILE A 62 0.84 -1.96 -6.71
N ASN A 63 1.84 -2.61 -6.13
CA ASN A 63 2.95 -3.18 -6.91
C ASN A 63 2.48 -4.28 -7.85
N ASN A 64 1.59 -5.16 -7.40
CA ASN A 64 1.04 -6.23 -8.22
C ASN A 64 0.14 -5.70 -9.34
N GLU A 65 -0.67 -4.66 -9.07
CA GLU A 65 -1.44 -3.94 -10.09
C GLU A 65 -0.52 -3.34 -11.16
N ALA A 66 0.59 -2.70 -10.75
CA ALA A 66 1.56 -2.14 -11.69
C ALA A 66 2.25 -3.23 -12.54
N ARG A 67 2.64 -4.35 -11.92
CA ARG A 67 3.20 -5.51 -12.64
C ARG A 67 2.20 -6.10 -13.63
N ALA A 68 0.92 -6.21 -13.26
CA ALA A 68 -0.11 -6.73 -14.14
C ALA A 68 -0.33 -5.81 -15.36
N ARG A 69 -0.35 -4.49 -15.18
CA ARG A 69 -0.44 -3.52 -16.29
C ARG A 69 0.74 -3.66 -17.25
N MET A 70 1.96 -3.73 -16.71
CA MET A 70 3.18 -3.93 -17.52
C MET A 70 3.14 -5.22 -18.34
N LEU A 71 2.69 -6.34 -17.74
CA LEU A 71 2.57 -7.61 -18.45
C LEU A 71 1.54 -7.54 -19.58
N ALA A 72 0.38 -6.90 -19.33
CA ALA A 72 -0.65 -6.71 -20.35
C ALA A 72 -0.15 -5.86 -21.53
N GLU A 73 0.62 -4.80 -21.25
CA GLU A 73 1.25 -3.97 -22.30
C GLU A 73 2.27 -4.77 -23.13
N LEU A 74 3.10 -5.59 -22.49
CA LEU A 74 4.07 -6.45 -23.18
C LEU A 74 3.38 -7.47 -24.10
N ASP A 75 2.28 -8.07 -23.64
CA ASP A 75 1.51 -9.02 -24.45
C ASP A 75 0.82 -8.34 -25.63
N ALA A 76 0.29 -7.12 -25.44
CA ALA A 76 -0.28 -6.32 -26.53
C ALA A 76 0.78 -5.96 -27.59
N MET A 77 2.00 -5.61 -27.18
CA MET A 77 3.11 -5.33 -28.10
C MET A 77 3.49 -6.57 -28.93
N LYS A 78 3.55 -7.75 -28.31
CA LYS A 78 3.85 -9.01 -29.02
C LYS A 78 2.79 -9.36 -30.07
N GLN A 79 1.51 -9.16 -29.75
CA GLN A 79 0.41 -9.43 -30.69
C GLN A 79 0.34 -8.41 -31.83
N GLY A 80 0.74 -7.16 -31.60
CA GLY A 80 0.80 -6.11 -32.62
C GLY A 80 1.95 -6.31 -33.64
N GLY A 81 3.05 -6.91 -33.22
CA GLY A 81 4.21 -7.20 -34.09
C GLY A 81 4.08 -8.44 -34.99
N GLN A 82 2.99 -9.20 -34.86
CA GLN A 82 2.78 -10.47 -35.60
C GLN A 82 1.85 -10.32 -36.82
N LYS A 83 1.39 -9.10 -37.13
CA LYS A 83 0.44 -8.79 -38.22
C LYS A 83 1.07 -8.15 -39.47
N THR A 84 2.39 -8.25 -39.65
CA THR A 84 3.11 -7.86 -40.87
C THR A 84 3.86 -9.06 -41.41
#